data_AF-A0A955I7L1-F1
#
_entry.id   AF-A0A955I7L1-F1
#
_cell.length_a   1.000
_cell.length_b   1.000
_cell.length_c   1.000
_cell.angle_alpha   90.00
_cell.angle_beta   90.00
_cell.angle_gamma   90.00
#
_symmetry.space_group_name_H-M   'P 1'
#
loop_
_entity.id
_entity.type
_entity.pdbx_description
1 polymer ?
#
loop_
_entity_poly.entity_id
_entity_poly.type
_entity_poly.pdbx_seq_one_letter_code
_entity_poly.pdbx_strand_id
1 'polypeptide(L)'
;MGDREYASTVKGDNNLFLLAFDRDSSPALSRHIDIFLSIDTFGVTKNEEVYSLGEAFVMDKTLPYKRKNMYLLGQSITLLGFDLASFERFLAKTALWAINDENMSALRAGAVSIDKARYDGSSHQSNPREFVGGNEILVRGALESGMNFYSAYPMTPASTLIDEVVKHPEITFIQGEDEIAVAMAMLGAKFAGARAMCGTSGG
;
A
#
# COMPACT_ATOMS: atom_id res chain seq x y z
N MET A 1 -2.23 1.66 -10.07
CA MET A 1 -2.97 1.96 -8.82
C MET A 1 -2.74 0.82 -7.85
N GLY A 2 -2.83 1.04 -6.55
CA GLY A 2 -2.79 -0.05 -5.57
C GLY A 2 -3.77 0.19 -4.43
N ASP A 3 -4.19 -0.89 -3.80
CA ASP A 3 -5.07 -0.87 -2.63
C ASP A 3 -4.68 -2.00 -1.66
N ARG A 4 -5.15 -1.88 -0.42
CA ARG A 4 -4.74 -2.74 0.69
C ARG A 4 -5.96 -3.06 1.54
N GLU A 5 -6.26 -4.34 1.66
CA GLU A 5 -7.30 -4.83 2.56
C GLU A 5 -6.65 -5.50 3.77
N TYR A 6 -7.04 -5.04 4.95
CA TYR A 6 -6.56 -5.54 6.22
C TYR A 6 -7.70 -6.09 7.04
N ALA A 7 -7.42 -7.16 7.79
CA ALA A 7 -8.34 -7.60 8.82
C ALA A 7 -8.43 -6.54 9.94
N SER A 8 -9.58 -6.45 10.61
CA SER A 8 -9.77 -5.58 11.78
C SER A 8 -9.01 -6.05 13.04
N THR A 9 -8.08 -7.00 12.89
CA THR A 9 -7.25 -7.56 13.96
C THR A 9 -5.81 -7.06 13.84
N VAL A 10 -5.15 -6.81 14.98
CA VAL A 10 -3.77 -6.26 15.00
C VAL A 10 -2.72 -7.28 14.54
N LYS A 11 -2.96 -8.58 14.79
CA LYS A 11 -2.08 -9.67 14.37
C LYS A 11 -2.91 -10.88 13.95
N GLY A 12 -2.42 -11.54 12.91
CA GLY A 12 -3.07 -12.70 12.32
C GLY A 12 -4.14 -12.31 11.31
N ASP A 13 -4.74 -13.33 10.71
CA ASP A 13 -5.73 -13.23 9.63
C ASP A 13 -5.14 -12.80 8.25
N ASN A 14 -5.99 -12.79 7.22
CA ASN A 14 -5.66 -12.49 5.82
C ASN A 14 -5.51 -10.99 5.58
N ASN A 15 -4.40 -10.62 4.95
CA ASN A 15 -4.15 -9.29 4.41
C ASN A 15 -3.90 -9.40 2.90
N LEU A 16 -4.53 -8.54 2.12
CA LEU A 16 -4.43 -8.53 0.67
C LEU A 16 -3.85 -7.21 0.19
N PHE A 17 -2.88 -7.29 -0.73
CA PHE A 17 -2.33 -6.14 -1.43
C PHE A 17 -2.69 -6.27 -2.90
N LEU A 18 -3.45 -5.30 -3.42
CA LEU A 18 -3.89 -5.26 -4.80
C LEU A 18 -3.03 -4.26 -5.57
N LEU A 19 -2.55 -4.67 -6.75
CA LEU A 19 -1.86 -3.80 -7.69
C LEU A 19 -2.54 -3.92 -9.04
N ALA A 20 -3.04 -2.80 -9.55
CA ALA A 20 -3.61 -2.68 -10.88
C ALA A 20 -2.62 -1.96 -11.80
N PHE A 21 -2.23 -2.65 -12.86
CA PHE A 21 -1.36 -2.15 -13.92
C PHE A 21 -2.20 -1.87 -15.16
N ASP A 22 -2.01 -0.70 -15.74
CA ASP A 22 -2.69 -0.29 -16.98
C ASP A 22 -1.73 0.54 -17.82
N ARG A 23 -1.81 0.39 -19.15
CA ARG A 23 -1.05 1.18 -20.13
C ARG A 23 -1.75 2.49 -20.46
N ASP A 24 -3.07 2.53 -20.33
CA ASP A 24 -3.91 3.66 -20.77
C ASP A 24 -4.18 4.68 -19.65
N SER A 25 -3.39 4.61 -18.57
CA SER A 25 -3.40 5.55 -17.44
C SER A 25 -4.74 5.66 -16.69
N SER A 26 -5.62 4.67 -16.83
CA SER A 26 -6.90 4.59 -16.13
C SER A 26 -7.04 3.27 -15.35
N PRO A 27 -6.08 2.92 -14.48
CA PRO A 27 -6.16 1.69 -13.71
C PRO A 27 -7.38 1.73 -12.78
N ALA A 28 -8.23 0.71 -12.89
CA ALA A 28 -9.36 0.49 -11.99
C ALA A 28 -9.20 -0.85 -11.28
N LEU A 29 -9.55 -0.87 -10.00
CA LEU A 29 -9.66 -2.13 -9.27
C LEU A 29 -10.97 -2.79 -9.62
N SER A 30 -10.92 -4.10 -9.83
CA SER A 30 -12.07 -4.91 -10.16
C SER A 30 -12.15 -6.10 -9.19
N ARG A 31 -13.31 -6.75 -9.12
CA ARG A 31 -13.44 -8.01 -8.38
C ARG A 31 -12.78 -9.19 -9.07
N HIS A 32 -12.28 -9.02 -10.29
CA HIS A 32 -11.45 -10.01 -10.96
C HIS A 32 -9.97 -9.70 -10.75
N ILE A 33 -9.20 -10.72 -10.35
CA ILE A 33 -7.75 -10.65 -10.14
C ILE A 33 -7.10 -11.61 -11.13
N ASP A 34 -6.34 -11.09 -12.10
CA ASP A 34 -5.72 -11.92 -13.14
C ASP A 34 -4.67 -12.89 -12.57
N ILE A 35 -3.82 -12.40 -11.67
CA ILE A 35 -2.76 -13.16 -11.00
C ILE A 35 -2.89 -12.99 -9.50
N PHE A 36 -3.07 -14.10 -8.80
CA PHE A 36 -3.16 -14.12 -7.34
C PHE A 36 -1.96 -14.87 -6.74
N LEU A 37 -1.15 -14.18 -5.93
CA LEU A 37 0.01 -14.78 -5.25
C LEU A 37 -0.31 -14.95 -3.77
N SER A 38 -0.20 -16.17 -3.26
CA SER A 38 -0.48 -16.46 -1.86
C SER A 38 0.66 -17.20 -1.18
N ILE A 39 0.91 -16.82 0.08
CA ILE A 39 1.82 -17.57 0.96
C ILE A 39 1.22 -18.93 1.31
N ASP A 40 -0.11 -19.05 1.27
CA ASP A 40 -0.82 -20.25 1.67
C ASP A 40 -2.23 -20.42 1.12
N THR A 41 -2.79 -21.61 1.34
CA THR A 41 -4.14 -21.95 0.88
C THR A 41 -5.22 -21.17 1.62
N PHE A 42 -4.97 -20.74 2.86
CA PHE A 42 -5.93 -19.93 3.62
C PHE A 42 -6.17 -18.56 2.95
N GLY A 43 -5.11 -17.91 2.48
CA GLY A 43 -5.21 -16.69 1.69
C GLY A 43 -6.03 -16.88 0.41
N VAL A 44 -5.90 -18.01 -0.28
CA VAL A 44 -6.71 -18.28 -1.47
C VAL A 44 -8.20 -18.39 -1.09
N THR A 45 -8.53 -19.30 -0.18
CA THR A 45 -9.92 -19.59 0.20
C THR A 45 -10.63 -18.33 0.71
N LYS A 46 -9.98 -17.52 1.53
CA LYS A 46 -10.61 -16.31 2.07
C LYS A 46 -10.88 -15.25 1.01
N ASN A 47 -10.03 -15.13 0.00
CA ASN A 47 -10.21 -14.12 -1.06
C ASN A 47 -11.15 -14.59 -2.18
N GLU A 48 -11.31 -15.91 -2.39
CA GLU A 48 -12.30 -16.46 -3.35
C GLU A 48 -13.76 -16.15 -2.96
N GLU A 49 -14.03 -15.86 -1.69
CA GLU A 49 -15.37 -15.43 -1.22
C GLU A 49 -15.77 -14.03 -1.75
N VAL A 50 -14.79 -13.21 -2.10
CA VAL A 50 -14.97 -11.79 -2.48
C VAL A 50 -14.56 -11.53 -3.93
N TYR A 51 -13.53 -12.24 -4.41
CA TYR A 51 -12.86 -12.02 -5.67
C TYR A 51 -12.92 -13.24 -6.59
N SER A 52 -13.04 -12.98 -7.89
CA SER A 52 -12.80 -13.98 -8.93
C SER A 52 -11.31 -14.04 -9.23
N LEU A 53 -10.65 -15.11 -8.79
CA LEU A 53 -9.22 -15.32 -8.99
C LEU A 53 -8.97 -16.02 -10.34
N GLY A 54 -8.09 -15.45 -11.16
CA GLY A 54 -7.63 -16.02 -12.43
C GLY A 54 -6.59 -17.11 -12.23
N GLU A 55 -5.30 -16.79 -12.42
CA GLU A 55 -4.20 -17.71 -12.11
C GLU A 55 -3.73 -17.53 -10.66
N ALA A 56 -3.99 -18.51 -9.80
CA ALA A 56 -3.54 -18.52 -8.41
C ALA A 56 -2.25 -19.34 -8.23
N PHE A 57 -1.23 -18.71 -7.66
CA PHE A 57 0.05 -19.34 -7.29
C PHE A 57 0.17 -19.38 -5.78
N VAL A 58 0.28 -20.59 -5.23
CA VAL A 58 0.44 -20.81 -3.79
C VAL A 58 1.85 -21.30 -3.51
N MET A 59 2.54 -20.63 -2.59
CA MET A 59 3.88 -21.04 -2.18
C MET A 59 3.86 -22.40 -1.48
N ASP A 60 4.78 -23.29 -1.87
CA ASP A 60 5.05 -24.51 -1.10
C ASP A 60 5.75 -24.14 0.21
N LYS A 61 5.04 -24.31 1.33
CA LYS A 61 5.53 -23.99 2.68
C LYS A 61 6.66 -24.90 3.15
N THR A 62 6.91 -26.03 2.49
CA THR A 62 8.01 -26.95 2.83
C THR A 62 9.37 -26.44 2.35
N LEU A 63 9.39 -25.46 1.44
CA LEU A 63 10.62 -24.83 0.97
C LEU A 63 11.36 -24.12 2.12
N PRO A 64 12.72 -24.15 2.12
CA PRO A 64 13.53 -23.66 3.24
C PRO A 64 13.62 -22.13 3.34
N TYR A 65 12.76 -21.39 2.64
CA TYR A 65 12.82 -19.92 2.57
C TYR A 65 12.04 -19.28 3.71
N LYS A 66 12.76 -18.73 4.70
CA LYS A 66 12.18 -17.95 5.81
C LYS A 66 11.47 -16.67 5.33
N ARG A 67 11.97 -16.07 4.24
CA ARG A 67 11.53 -14.78 3.68
C ARG A 67 10.51 -14.99 2.55
N LYS A 68 9.33 -15.49 2.92
CA LYS A 68 8.27 -15.89 1.97
C LYS A 68 7.77 -14.74 1.10
N ASN A 69 7.72 -13.54 1.64
CA ASN A 69 7.38 -12.32 0.90
C ASN A 69 8.37 -12.05 -0.26
N MET A 70 9.68 -12.26 -0.04
CA MET A 70 10.68 -12.10 -1.09
C MET A 70 10.56 -13.17 -2.17
N TYR A 71 10.21 -14.40 -1.78
CA TYR A 71 9.90 -15.46 -2.73
C TYR A 71 8.73 -15.11 -3.64
N LEU A 72 7.59 -14.67 -3.07
CA LEU A 72 6.45 -14.22 -3.87
C LEU A 72 6.77 -12.98 -4.73
N LEU A 73 7.60 -12.07 -4.21
CA LEU A 73 8.10 -10.93 -5.00
C LEU A 73 8.91 -11.41 -6.21
N GLY A 74 9.73 -12.46 -6.06
CA GLY A 74 10.45 -13.06 -7.19
C GLY A 74 9.49 -13.61 -8.26
N GLN A 75 8.44 -14.30 -7.82
CA GLN A 75 7.39 -14.79 -8.71
C GLN A 75 6.70 -13.65 -9.46
N SER A 76 6.34 -12.57 -8.76
CA SER A 76 5.66 -11.43 -9.39
C SER A 76 6.53 -10.74 -10.44
N ILE A 77 7.83 -10.58 -10.20
CA ILE A 77 8.78 -10.01 -11.19
C ILE A 77 8.78 -10.83 -12.47
N THR A 78 8.82 -12.16 -12.36
CA THR A 78 8.85 -13.05 -13.54
C THR A 78 7.50 -13.08 -14.24
N LEU A 79 6.39 -13.18 -13.50
CA LEU A 79 5.04 -13.17 -14.06
C LEU A 79 4.73 -11.88 -14.82
N LEU A 80 5.18 -10.73 -14.29
CA LEU A 80 5.03 -9.43 -14.93
C LEU A 80 6.03 -9.20 -16.08
N GLY A 81 6.98 -10.10 -16.30
CA GLY A 81 7.95 -10.00 -17.40
C GLY A 81 9.04 -8.94 -17.18
N PHE A 82 9.37 -8.63 -15.92
CA PHE A 82 10.48 -7.75 -15.58
C PHE A 82 11.82 -8.50 -15.55
N ASP A 83 12.90 -7.83 -15.96
CA ASP A 83 14.25 -8.35 -15.80
C ASP A 83 14.67 -8.36 -14.32
N LEU A 84 14.95 -9.56 -13.80
CA LEU A 84 15.35 -9.75 -12.40
C LEU A 84 16.59 -8.92 -12.06
N ALA A 85 17.60 -8.88 -12.92
CA ALA A 85 18.83 -8.14 -12.66
C ALA A 85 18.57 -6.62 -12.53
N SER A 86 17.68 -6.08 -13.35
CA SER A 86 17.23 -4.68 -13.27
C SER A 86 16.47 -4.42 -11.97
N PHE A 87 15.64 -5.37 -11.53
CA PHE A 87 14.94 -5.26 -10.25
C PHE A 87 15.88 -5.33 -9.05
N GLU A 88 16.90 -6.19 -9.06
CA GLU A 88 17.92 -6.24 -8.00
C GLU A 88 18.68 -4.90 -7.89
N ARG A 89 19.03 -4.29 -9.04
CA ARG A 89 19.62 -2.94 -9.06
C ARG A 89 18.68 -1.87 -8.51
N PHE A 90 17.38 -2.00 -8.76
CA PHE A 90 16.37 -1.10 -8.18
C PHE A 90 16.30 -1.26 -6.66
N LEU A 91 16.20 -2.49 -6.15
CA LEU A 91 16.19 -2.76 -4.70
C LEU A 91 17.43 -2.21 -3.99
N ALA A 92 18.61 -2.34 -4.62
CA ALA A 92 19.85 -1.78 -4.08
C ALA A 92 19.82 -0.24 -3.92
N LYS A 93 18.97 0.46 -4.68
CA LYS A 93 18.79 1.91 -4.60
C LYS A 93 17.68 2.34 -3.65
N THR A 94 16.58 1.59 -3.58
CA THR A 94 15.35 2.03 -2.90
C THR A 94 15.09 1.32 -1.57
N ALA A 95 15.61 0.10 -1.41
CA ALA A 95 15.35 -0.75 -0.26
C ALA A 95 16.62 -1.51 0.14
N LEU A 96 17.70 -0.78 0.45
CA LEU A 96 18.99 -1.37 0.81
C LEU A 96 18.88 -2.37 1.98
N TRP A 97 17.97 -2.11 2.93
CA TRP A 97 17.65 -3.02 4.04
C TRP A 97 17.17 -4.41 3.59
N ALA A 98 16.60 -4.51 2.38
CA ALA A 98 16.13 -5.76 1.82
C ALA A 98 17.29 -6.59 1.23
N ILE A 99 18.46 -5.99 0.97
CA ILE A 99 19.62 -6.65 0.37
C ILE A 99 20.40 -7.41 1.46
N ASN A 100 20.06 -8.69 1.62
CA ASN A 100 20.82 -9.67 2.40
C ASN A 100 20.67 -11.06 1.77
N ASP A 101 21.57 -11.99 2.13
CA ASP A 101 21.64 -13.31 1.49
C ASP A 101 20.32 -14.09 1.59
N GLU A 102 19.63 -14.05 2.74
CA GLU A 102 18.34 -14.73 2.93
C GLU A 102 17.27 -14.19 1.96
N ASN A 103 17.13 -12.87 1.89
CA ASN A 103 16.14 -12.20 1.04
C ASN A 103 16.45 -12.40 -0.44
N MET A 104 17.70 -12.22 -0.85
CA MET A 104 18.10 -12.32 -2.26
C MET A 104 18.02 -13.77 -2.75
N SER A 105 18.37 -14.75 -1.90
CA SER A 105 18.18 -16.17 -2.20
C SER A 105 16.69 -16.50 -2.43
N ALA A 106 15.80 -16.04 -1.53
CA ALA A 106 14.36 -16.24 -1.68
C ALA A 106 13.80 -15.56 -2.95
N LEU A 107 14.21 -14.32 -3.23
CA LEU A 107 13.82 -13.58 -4.44
C LEU A 107 14.17 -14.33 -5.72
N ARG A 108 15.44 -14.77 -5.84
CA ARG A 108 15.91 -15.50 -7.02
C ARG A 108 15.22 -16.85 -7.18
N ALA A 109 15.01 -17.58 -6.08
CA ALA A 109 14.28 -18.84 -6.10
C ALA A 109 12.82 -18.66 -6.54
N GLY A 110 12.16 -17.61 -6.05
CA GLY A 110 10.82 -17.23 -6.47
C GLY A 110 10.75 -16.95 -7.97
N ALA A 111 11.71 -16.19 -8.49
CA ALA A 111 11.77 -15.88 -9.92
C ALA A 111 11.90 -17.13 -10.80
N VAL A 112 12.80 -18.05 -10.45
CA VAL A 112 13.02 -19.29 -11.22
C VAL A 112 11.86 -20.28 -11.09
N SER A 113 11.01 -20.14 -10.06
CA SER A 113 9.85 -21.03 -9.87
C SER A 113 8.72 -20.82 -10.87
N ILE A 114 8.75 -19.71 -11.63
CA ILE A 114 7.75 -19.39 -12.66
C ILE A 114 8.30 -19.79 -14.03
N ASP A 115 7.48 -20.50 -14.79
CA ASP A 115 7.85 -21.07 -16.09
C ASP A 115 8.02 -20.02 -17.20
N LYS A 116 7.08 -19.06 -17.26
CA LYS A 116 7.05 -18.01 -18.28
C LYS A 116 6.34 -16.76 -17.77
N ALA A 117 6.71 -15.61 -18.32
CA ALA A 117 5.98 -14.37 -18.09
C ALA A 117 4.55 -14.46 -18.65
N ARG A 118 3.62 -13.78 -17.97
CA ARG A 118 2.23 -13.58 -18.43
C ARG A 118 2.05 -12.21 -19.08
N TYR A 119 2.89 -11.25 -18.71
CA TYR A 119 2.88 -9.88 -19.22
C TYR A 119 4.25 -9.45 -19.74
N ASP A 120 4.25 -8.37 -20.52
CA ASP A 120 5.47 -7.71 -20.99
C ASP A 120 5.74 -6.45 -20.17
N GLY A 121 6.56 -6.62 -19.13
CA GLY A 121 7.09 -5.58 -18.26
C GLY A 121 8.32 -4.87 -18.83
N SER A 122 8.68 -5.06 -20.10
CA SER A 122 9.78 -4.30 -20.72
C SER A 122 9.30 -2.96 -21.30
N SER A 123 8.03 -2.89 -21.75
CA SER A 123 7.46 -1.66 -22.31
C SER A 123 6.89 -0.75 -21.21
N HIS A 124 7.58 0.34 -20.88
CA HIS A 124 7.13 1.33 -19.89
C HIS A 124 7.22 2.75 -20.44
N GLN A 125 6.25 3.59 -20.10
CA GLN A 125 6.36 5.04 -20.35
C GLN A 125 7.46 5.61 -19.46
N SER A 126 8.37 6.40 -20.05
CA SER A 126 9.56 6.95 -19.37
C SER A 126 9.28 8.13 -18.45
N ASN A 127 8.02 8.59 -18.36
CA ASN A 127 7.69 9.74 -17.54
C ASN A 127 7.60 9.29 -16.07
N PRO A 128 8.48 9.80 -15.20
CA PRO A 128 8.42 9.47 -13.78
C PRO A 128 7.07 9.95 -13.22
N ARG A 129 6.39 9.05 -12.52
CA ARG A 129 5.15 9.34 -11.77
C ARG A 129 5.41 9.06 -10.30
N GLU A 130 4.82 9.89 -9.45
CA GLU A 130 4.84 9.67 -8.02
C GLU A 130 3.74 8.67 -7.62
N PHE A 131 4.06 7.75 -6.72
CA PHE A 131 3.06 6.89 -6.07
C PHE A 131 2.77 7.48 -4.69
N VAL A 132 1.58 8.06 -4.54
CA VAL A 132 1.18 8.85 -3.36
C VAL A 132 -0.12 8.32 -2.79
N GLY A 133 -0.24 8.27 -1.47
CA GLY A 133 -1.46 7.80 -0.79
C GLY A 133 -2.58 8.84 -0.83
N GLY A 134 -3.85 8.41 -0.80
CA GLY A 134 -4.99 9.34 -0.84
C GLY A 134 -4.99 10.36 0.31
N ASN A 135 -4.69 9.91 1.54
CA ASN A 135 -4.60 10.79 2.70
C ASN A 135 -3.41 11.76 2.63
N GLU A 136 -2.30 11.33 2.03
CA GLU A 136 -1.16 12.21 1.76
C GLU A 136 -1.52 13.31 0.75
N ILE A 137 -2.24 12.97 -0.33
CA ILE A 137 -2.76 13.96 -1.29
C ILE A 137 -3.70 14.95 -0.59
N LEU A 138 -4.56 14.47 0.31
CA LEU A 138 -5.50 15.32 1.04
C LEU A 138 -4.75 16.35 1.91
N VAL A 139 -3.74 15.91 2.66
CA VAL A 139 -2.92 16.82 3.48
C VAL A 139 -2.13 17.79 2.61
N ARG A 140 -1.53 17.34 1.50
CA ARG A 140 -0.84 18.22 0.54
C ARG A 140 -1.77 19.32 0.01
N GLY A 141 -2.98 18.97 -0.42
CA GLY A 141 -3.96 19.94 -0.88
C GLY A 141 -4.41 20.90 0.23
N ALA A 142 -4.58 20.41 1.46
CA ALA A 142 -4.93 21.24 2.60
C ALA A 142 -3.81 22.26 2.93
N LEU A 143 -2.55 21.81 2.93
CA LEU A 143 -1.37 22.67 3.12
C LEU A 143 -1.25 23.73 2.03
N GLU A 144 -1.42 23.35 0.77
CA GLU A 144 -1.36 24.26 -0.38
C GLU A 144 -2.50 25.28 -0.34
N SER A 145 -3.63 24.89 0.26
CA SER A 145 -4.72 25.83 0.58
C SER A 145 -4.38 26.77 1.74
N GLY A 146 -3.26 26.60 2.45
CA GLY A 146 -2.85 27.39 3.62
C GLY A 146 -3.48 26.96 4.94
N MET A 147 -3.85 25.69 5.08
CA MET A 147 -4.30 25.12 6.36
C MET A 147 -3.21 25.27 7.42
N ASN A 148 -3.57 25.72 8.61
CA ASN A 148 -2.64 25.91 9.72
C ASN A 148 -3.16 25.37 11.07
N PHE A 149 -4.34 24.71 11.06
CA PHE A 149 -4.88 24.02 12.23
C PHE A 149 -5.55 22.71 11.81
N TYR A 150 -5.27 21.64 12.55
CA TYR A 150 -5.91 20.34 12.39
C TYR A 150 -6.31 19.76 13.75
N SER A 151 -7.53 19.23 13.87
CA SER A 151 -7.93 18.43 15.03
C SER A 151 -8.42 17.06 14.59
N ALA A 152 -8.12 16.02 15.38
CA ALA A 152 -8.59 14.67 15.08
C ALA A 152 -8.69 13.82 16.34
N TYR A 153 -9.57 12.82 16.27
CA TYR A 153 -9.63 11.69 17.18
C TYR A 153 -9.23 10.46 16.37
N PRO A 154 -8.32 9.58 16.85
CA PRO A 154 -7.86 8.45 16.05
C PRO A 154 -9.00 7.48 15.69
N MET A 155 -9.36 7.43 14.41
CA MET A 155 -10.38 6.54 13.87
C MET A 155 -9.99 6.08 12.45
N THR A 156 -10.06 4.77 12.17
CA THR A 156 -9.78 4.22 10.83
C THR A 156 -10.86 4.64 9.83
N PRO A 157 -10.51 5.09 8.60
CA PRO A 157 -9.18 5.24 8.00
C PRO A 157 -8.52 6.63 8.18
N ALA A 158 -9.20 7.56 8.87
CA ALA A 158 -8.76 8.94 9.06
C ALA A 158 -7.50 9.09 9.92
N SER A 159 -7.15 8.12 10.77
CA SER A 159 -5.95 8.19 11.63
C SER A 159 -4.66 8.45 10.85
N THR A 160 -4.52 7.94 9.63
CA THR A 160 -3.30 8.17 8.82
C THR A 160 -3.17 9.62 8.34
N LEU A 161 -4.23 10.42 8.39
CA LEU A 161 -4.11 11.88 8.20
C LEU A 161 -3.33 12.53 9.34
N ILE A 162 -3.42 11.99 10.56
CA ILE A 162 -2.64 12.48 11.70
C ILE A 162 -1.16 12.26 11.42
N ASP A 163 -0.78 11.05 10.98
CA ASP A 163 0.61 10.71 10.65
C ASP A 163 1.19 11.61 9.55
N GLU A 164 0.37 12.05 8.60
CA GLU A 164 0.78 13.01 7.58
C GLU A 164 0.87 14.44 8.11
N VAL A 165 -0.13 14.91 8.86
CA VAL A 165 -0.14 16.27 9.41
C VAL A 165 1.03 16.51 10.37
N VAL A 166 1.42 15.54 11.20
CA VAL A 166 2.52 15.73 12.17
C VAL A 166 3.89 15.91 11.51
N LYS A 167 4.03 15.61 10.21
CA LYS A 167 5.25 15.91 9.43
C LYS A 167 5.41 17.40 9.13
N HIS A 168 4.37 18.20 9.37
CA HIS A 168 4.27 19.63 9.07
C HIS A 168 4.15 20.44 10.37
N PRO A 169 5.29 20.78 11.02
CA PRO A 169 5.29 21.46 12.31
C PRO A 169 4.66 22.87 12.29
N GLU A 170 4.46 23.45 11.11
CA GLU A 170 3.73 24.70 10.88
C GLU A 170 2.21 24.58 11.14
N ILE A 171 1.66 23.36 11.15
CA ILE A 171 0.25 23.11 11.47
C ILE A 171 0.12 22.92 12.99
N THR A 172 -0.79 23.68 13.60
CA THR A 172 -1.21 23.39 14.97
C THR A 172 -2.09 22.14 14.97
N PHE A 173 -1.63 21.05 15.58
CA PHE A 173 -2.39 19.82 15.71
C PHE A 173 -2.87 19.60 17.15
N ILE A 174 -4.14 19.24 17.31
CA ILE A 174 -4.73 18.80 18.58
C ILE A 174 -5.38 17.43 18.40
N GLN A 175 -4.98 16.47 19.24
CA GLN A 175 -5.72 15.23 19.41
C GLN A 175 -6.81 15.42 20.46
N GLY A 176 -8.08 15.37 20.04
CA GLY A 176 -9.23 15.46 20.96
C GLY A 176 -9.47 14.15 21.70
N GLU A 177 -10.32 14.18 22.72
CA GLU A 177 -10.78 13.00 23.47
C GLU A 177 -11.91 12.23 22.78
N ASP A 178 -12.69 12.92 21.94
CA ASP A 178 -13.78 12.38 21.13
C ASP A 178 -14.03 13.26 19.88
N GLU A 179 -14.94 12.84 19.00
CA GLU A 179 -15.29 13.56 17.78
C GLU A 179 -15.94 14.93 18.05
N ILE A 180 -16.62 15.10 19.19
CA ILE A 180 -17.27 16.37 19.56
C ILE A 180 -16.20 17.41 19.92
N ALA A 181 -15.24 17.05 20.75
CA ALA A 181 -14.12 17.89 21.13
C ALA A 181 -13.29 18.31 19.91
N VAL A 182 -13.07 17.37 18.97
CA VAL A 182 -12.41 17.62 17.69
C VAL A 182 -13.14 18.68 16.87
N ALA A 183 -14.45 18.53 16.70
CA ALA A 183 -15.28 19.49 15.95
C ALA A 183 -15.29 20.87 16.62
N MET A 184 -15.42 20.91 17.96
CA MET A 184 -15.41 22.15 18.73
C MET A 184 -14.05 22.86 18.65
N ALA A 185 -12.94 22.14 18.71
CA ALA A 185 -11.60 22.69 18.57
C ALA A 185 -11.38 23.31 17.18
N MET A 186 -11.82 22.62 16.12
CA MET A 186 -11.73 23.11 14.74
C MET A 186 -12.58 24.38 14.55
N LEU A 187 -13.82 24.40 15.07
CA LEU A 187 -14.68 25.58 15.04
C LEU A 187 -14.07 26.76 15.81
N GLY A 188 -13.52 26.52 17.01
CA GLY A 188 -12.85 27.53 17.81
C GLY A 188 -11.61 28.12 17.10
N ALA A 189 -10.79 27.26 16.50
CA ALA A 189 -9.64 27.69 15.71
C ALA A 189 -10.08 28.52 14.49
N LYS A 190 -11.14 28.08 13.79
CA LYS A 190 -11.71 28.80 12.65
C LYS A 190 -12.23 30.18 13.06
N PHE A 191 -12.92 30.27 14.19
CA PHE A 191 -13.40 31.53 14.75
C PHE A 191 -12.25 32.48 15.11
N ALA A 192 -11.13 31.94 15.61
CA ALA A 192 -9.91 32.70 15.91
C ALA A 192 -9.09 33.11 14.65
N GLY A 193 -9.56 32.76 13.44
CA GLY A 193 -8.94 33.16 12.17
C GLY A 193 -8.07 32.10 11.50
N ALA A 194 -7.97 30.89 12.05
CA ALA A 194 -7.23 29.79 11.43
C ALA A 194 -7.95 29.26 10.17
N ARG A 195 -7.19 28.70 9.23
CA ARG A 195 -7.74 27.81 8.21
C ARG A 195 -7.66 26.39 8.78
N ALA A 196 -8.78 25.96 9.36
CA ALA A 196 -8.88 24.75 10.16
C ALA A 196 -9.58 23.61 9.42
N MET A 197 -9.16 22.37 9.70
CA MET A 197 -9.76 21.12 9.23
C MET A 197 -9.84 20.13 10.39
N CYS A 198 -10.75 19.15 10.32
CA CYS A 198 -10.71 17.98 11.19
C CYS A 198 -10.90 16.68 10.39
N GLY A 199 -10.36 15.56 10.90
CA GLY A 199 -10.51 14.22 10.31
C GLY A 199 -11.37 13.31 11.18
N THR A 200 -12.27 12.54 10.55
CA THR A 200 -13.19 11.61 11.21
C THR A 200 -13.65 10.50 10.24
N SER A 201 -14.43 9.53 10.71
CA SER A 201 -15.08 8.47 9.94
C SER A 201 -16.50 8.21 10.51
N GLY A 202 -17.41 7.66 9.71
CA GLY A 202 -18.84 7.52 10.07
C GLY A 202 -19.16 6.24 10.81
N GLY A 203 -18.41 5.92 11.87
CA GLY A 203 -18.45 4.65 12.61
C GLY A 203 -19.83 4.10 12.96
#